data_AF-A0A1M4SBH8-F1
#
_entry.id   AF-A0A1M4SBH8-F1
#
_cell.length_a   1.000
_cell.length_b   1.000
_cell.length_c   1.000
_cell.angle_alpha   90.00
_cell.angle_beta   90.00
_cell.angle_gamma   90.00
#
_symmetry.space_group_name_H-M   'P 1'
#
loop_
_entity.id
_entity.type
_entity.pdbx_description
1 polymer ?
#
loop_
_entity_poly.entity_id
_entity_poly.type
_entity_poly.pdbx_seq_one_letter_code
_entity_poly.pdbx_strand_id
1 'polypeptide(L)'
;MKKWFCLLLVLIILIFSFWNYQNKIYSDIIDACYEAGGETINIQLEGSSFLSGYNDKYLLSKELISGFDVISYDYTQTEEEFFLNAIMSSGYITVRLRDVENKIYASLTVSQNAHNVNINNIKQTIFINFIKHRAIPKFSILVVGKFSGKLTKAEMKEKAIEILKSKRAIFVDGIENENLVSVSAFLPTLEERKKCEDRYINLNIALRYSDLNKCTYIWIGSPLIFEEY
;
A
#
# COMPACT_ATOMS: atom_id res chain seq x y z
N MET A 1 17.01 -26.94 -31.34
CA MET A 1 16.08 -27.16 -30.20
C MET A 1 16.72 -26.85 -28.84
N LYS A 2 17.88 -27.41 -28.46
CA LYS A 2 18.52 -27.14 -27.14
C LYS A 2 18.77 -25.66 -26.80
N LYS A 3 19.21 -24.83 -27.77
CA LYS A 3 19.47 -23.39 -27.54
C LYS A 3 18.23 -22.59 -27.15
N TRP A 4 17.09 -22.87 -27.77
CA TRP A 4 15.81 -22.22 -27.47
C TRP A 4 15.23 -22.67 -26.12
N PHE A 5 15.45 -23.94 -25.76
CA PHE A 5 15.09 -24.46 -24.44
C PHE A 5 15.91 -23.82 -23.31
N CYS A 6 17.22 -23.63 -23.49
CA CYS A 6 18.06 -22.90 -22.53
C CYS A 6 17.65 -21.43 -22.40
N LEU A 7 17.30 -20.76 -23.51
CA LEU A 7 16.81 -19.38 -23.50
C LEU A 7 15.47 -19.25 -22.73
N LEU A 8 14.56 -20.21 -22.92
CA LEU A 8 13.29 -20.26 -22.19
C LEU A 8 13.53 -20.48 -20.68
N LEU A 9 14.44 -21.38 -20.30
CA LEU A 9 14.80 -21.61 -18.89
C LEU A 9 15.42 -20.38 -18.24
N VAL A 10 16.32 -19.68 -18.93
CA VAL A 10 16.90 -18.42 -18.44
C VAL A 10 15.81 -17.37 -18.26
N LEU A 11 14.88 -17.25 -19.21
CA LEU A 11 13.75 -16.33 -19.11
C LEU A 11 12.87 -16.66 -17.90
N ILE A 12 12.57 -17.94 -17.66
CA ILE A 12 11.78 -18.39 -16.50
C ILE A 12 12.51 -18.07 -15.19
N ILE A 13 13.83 -18.31 -15.11
CA ILE A 13 14.64 -17.97 -13.93
C ILE A 13 14.63 -16.46 -13.70
N LEU A 14 14.76 -15.66 -14.76
CA LEU A 14 14.70 -14.20 -14.65
C LEU A 14 13.33 -13.74 -14.16
N ILE A 15 12.24 -14.26 -14.73
CA ILE A 15 10.87 -13.94 -14.28
C ILE A 15 10.67 -14.35 -12.81
N PHE A 16 11.11 -15.54 -12.42
CA PHE A 16 10.98 -16.04 -11.06
C PHE A 16 11.83 -15.22 -10.07
N SER A 17 13.05 -14.85 -10.45
CA SER A 17 13.93 -14.01 -9.64
C SER A 17 13.37 -12.59 -9.48
N PHE A 18 12.80 -12.01 -10.55
CA PHE A 18 12.13 -10.71 -10.51
C PHE A 18 10.89 -10.76 -9.63
N TRP A 19 10.08 -11.83 -9.72
CA TRP A 19 8.90 -12.02 -8.89
C TRP A 19 9.25 -12.15 -7.40
N ASN A 20 10.25 -12.99 -7.06
CA ASN A 20 10.73 -13.11 -5.69
C ASN A 20 11.33 -11.81 -5.15
N TYR A 21 12.03 -11.05 -6.00
CA TYR A 21 12.59 -9.76 -5.62
C TYR A 21 11.49 -8.74 -5.27
N GLN A 22 10.44 -8.64 -6.10
CA GLN A 22 9.29 -7.77 -5.84
C GLN A 22 8.54 -8.15 -4.57
N ASN A 23 8.39 -9.46 -4.29
CA ASN A 23 7.75 -9.93 -3.05
C ASN A 23 8.56 -9.56 -1.80
N LYS A 24 9.90 -9.57 -1.89
CA LYS A 24 10.78 -9.18 -0.78
C LYS A 24 10.67 -7.69 -0.44
N ILE A 25 10.42 -6.83 -1.42
CA ILE A 25 10.35 -5.38 -1.17
C ILE A 25 9.17 -5.03 -0.25
N TYR A 26 8.01 -5.65 -0.42
CA TYR A 26 6.87 -5.39 0.47
C TYR A 26 7.07 -5.98 1.86
N SER A 27 7.71 -7.15 2.00
CA SER A 27 8.06 -7.67 3.33
C SER A 27 9.02 -6.73 4.07
N ASP A 28 10.00 -6.16 3.36
CA ASP A 28 10.95 -5.22 3.97
C ASP A 28 10.24 -3.99 4.57
N ILE A 29 9.17 -3.50 3.94
CA ILE A 29 8.36 -2.37 4.46
C ILE A 29 7.49 -2.81 5.64
N ILE A 30 6.88 -4.00 5.56
CA ILE A 30 6.04 -4.56 6.63
C ILE A 30 6.82 -4.73 7.94
N ASP A 31 8.06 -5.20 7.84
CA ASP A 31 8.91 -5.48 9.00
C ASP A 31 9.55 -4.21 9.59
N ALA A 32 9.51 -3.08 8.86
CA ALA A 32 10.20 -1.85 9.24
C ALA A 32 9.78 -1.30 10.61
N CYS A 33 8.48 -1.36 10.94
CA CYS A 33 8.00 -0.92 12.26
C CYS A 33 8.51 -1.85 13.37
N TYR A 34 8.48 -3.16 13.15
CA TYR A 34 8.94 -4.15 14.11
C TYR A 34 10.44 -4.05 14.36
N GLU A 35 11.24 -3.90 13.29
CA GLU A 35 12.70 -3.70 13.38
C GLU A 35 13.07 -2.44 14.16
N ALA A 36 12.25 -1.39 14.10
CA ALA A 36 12.43 -0.17 14.87
C ALA A 36 11.96 -0.28 16.35
N GLY A 37 11.49 -1.45 16.78
CA GLY A 37 11.02 -1.72 18.14
C GLY A 37 9.54 -1.39 18.39
N GLY A 38 8.75 -1.24 17.33
CA GLY A 38 7.30 -1.03 17.41
C GLY A 38 6.51 -2.32 17.19
N GLU A 39 5.18 -2.23 17.33
CA GLU A 39 4.24 -3.29 16.98
C GLU A 39 3.49 -2.91 15.70
N THR A 40 3.57 -3.75 14.66
CA THR A 40 2.74 -3.60 13.46
C THR A 40 1.32 -4.07 13.76
N ILE A 41 0.32 -3.22 13.54
CA ILE A 41 -1.08 -3.50 13.89
C ILE A 41 -1.97 -3.76 12.67
N ASN A 42 -1.72 -3.07 11.56
CA ASN A 42 -2.54 -3.15 10.37
C ASN A 42 -1.68 -2.93 9.11
N ILE A 43 -2.05 -3.63 8.04
CA ILE A 43 -1.43 -3.49 6.74
C ILE A 43 -2.54 -3.30 5.73
N GLN A 44 -2.38 -2.32 4.85
CA GLN A 44 -3.27 -2.07 3.74
C GLN A 44 -2.51 -2.15 2.43
N LEU A 45 -3.11 -2.83 1.44
CA LEU A 45 -2.63 -2.84 0.08
C LEU A 45 -3.72 -2.30 -0.84
N GLU A 46 -3.39 -1.24 -1.56
CA GLU A 46 -4.22 -0.63 -2.59
C GLU A 46 -3.72 -1.03 -3.97
N GLY A 47 -4.62 -1.46 -4.85
CA GLY A 47 -4.41 -1.46 -6.29
C GLY A 47 -5.30 -0.43 -6.95
N SER A 48 -4.73 0.39 -7.85
CA SER A 48 -5.50 1.41 -8.57
C SER A 48 -5.16 1.49 -10.05
N SER A 49 -6.17 1.80 -10.88
CA SER A 49 -6.00 2.02 -12.31
C SER A 49 -7.17 2.82 -12.89
N PHE A 50 -6.97 3.37 -14.08
CA PHE A 50 -8.05 3.82 -14.93
C PHE A 50 -8.66 2.65 -15.69
N LEU A 51 -10.00 2.65 -15.78
CA LEU A 51 -10.82 1.69 -16.49
C LEU A 51 -11.69 2.41 -17.53
N SER A 52 -12.03 1.73 -18.63
CA SER A 52 -12.84 2.30 -19.72
C SER A 52 -13.98 1.37 -20.10
N GLY A 53 -15.11 1.94 -20.51
CA GLY A 53 -16.27 1.16 -21.00
C GLY A 53 -17.19 0.62 -19.91
N TYR A 54 -17.21 1.24 -18.72
CA TYR A 54 -18.07 0.85 -17.61
C TYR A 54 -19.07 1.96 -17.31
N ASN A 55 -20.35 1.59 -17.26
CA ASN A 55 -21.44 2.49 -16.85
C ASN A 55 -22.06 2.05 -15.51
N ASP A 56 -21.91 0.77 -15.14
CA ASP A 56 -22.43 0.21 -13.89
C ASP A 56 -21.29 0.07 -12.85
N LYS A 57 -21.16 1.07 -11.98
CA LYS A 57 -20.17 1.12 -10.90
C LYS A 57 -20.41 0.04 -9.85
N TYR A 58 -21.68 -0.31 -9.59
CA TYR A 58 -22.02 -1.35 -8.63
C TYR A 58 -21.56 -2.73 -9.13
N LEU A 59 -21.86 -3.08 -10.38
CA LEU A 59 -21.36 -4.32 -10.98
C LEU A 59 -19.84 -4.37 -10.99
N LEU A 60 -19.18 -3.31 -11.45
CA LEU A 60 -17.72 -3.22 -11.50
C LEU A 60 -17.09 -3.41 -10.11
N SER A 61 -17.64 -2.76 -9.07
CA SER A 61 -17.12 -2.91 -7.71
C SER A 61 -17.19 -4.35 -7.20
N LYS A 62 -18.26 -5.09 -7.54
CA LYS A 62 -18.38 -6.52 -7.21
C LYS A 62 -17.37 -7.39 -7.96
N GLU A 63 -17.10 -7.08 -9.22
CA GLU A 63 -16.08 -7.78 -10.00
C GLU A 63 -14.67 -7.54 -9.43
N LEU A 64 -14.39 -6.32 -8.97
CA LEU A 64 -13.11 -5.95 -8.34
C LEU A 64 -12.86 -6.66 -7.02
N ILE A 65 -13.90 -6.98 -6.23
CA ILE A 65 -13.76 -7.75 -4.99
C ILE A 65 -13.90 -9.27 -5.20
N SER A 66 -14.06 -9.74 -6.43
CA SER A 66 -14.22 -11.18 -6.70
C SER A 66 -12.98 -11.97 -6.27
N GLY A 67 -13.18 -13.14 -5.66
CA GLY A 67 -12.09 -13.98 -5.15
C GLY A 67 -11.62 -13.64 -3.72
N PHE A 68 -12.17 -12.60 -3.09
CA PHE A 68 -12.06 -12.40 -1.65
C PHE A 68 -13.22 -13.08 -0.91
N ASP A 69 -12.96 -13.53 0.32
CA ASP A 69 -13.94 -14.15 1.21
C ASP A 69 -14.80 -13.07 1.90
N VAL A 70 -15.69 -12.47 1.11
CA VAL A 70 -16.58 -11.37 1.55
C VAL A 70 -17.79 -11.95 2.29
N ILE A 71 -17.97 -11.53 3.54
CA ILE A 71 -19.09 -11.92 4.41
C ILE A 71 -20.31 -11.04 4.15
N SER A 72 -20.08 -9.73 4.08
CA SER A 72 -21.12 -8.72 3.83
C SER A 72 -20.50 -7.51 3.15
N TYR A 73 -21.33 -6.69 2.52
CA TYR A 73 -20.91 -5.41 1.98
C TYR A 73 -22.07 -4.41 1.96
N ASP A 74 -21.71 -3.14 2.02
CA ASP A 74 -22.58 -2.01 1.72
C ASP A 74 -21.97 -1.17 0.60
N TYR A 75 -22.76 -0.24 0.07
CA TYR A 75 -22.26 0.73 -0.88
C TYR A 75 -22.92 2.10 -0.64
N THR A 76 -22.21 3.13 -1.05
CA THR A 76 -22.68 4.52 -1.02
C THR A 76 -22.29 5.18 -2.32
N GLN A 77 -23.15 6.04 -2.85
CA GLN A 77 -22.87 6.80 -4.06
C GLN A 77 -23.15 8.28 -3.83
N THR A 78 -22.17 9.11 -4.16
CA THR A 78 -22.28 10.56 -4.25
C THR A 78 -22.27 10.99 -5.71
N GLU A 79 -22.38 12.30 -5.97
CA GLU A 79 -22.25 12.83 -7.34
C GLU A 79 -20.87 12.58 -7.94
N GLU A 80 -19.83 12.55 -7.10
CA GLU A 80 -18.44 12.43 -7.54
C GLU A 80 -17.91 11.00 -7.48
N GLU A 81 -18.36 10.21 -6.49
CA GLU A 81 -17.71 8.95 -6.13
C GLU A 81 -18.70 7.85 -5.76
N PHE A 82 -18.31 6.62 -6.07
CA PHE A 82 -18.98 5.41 -5.62
C PHE A 82 -18.04 4.65 -4.69
N PHE A 83 -18.58 4.22 -3.55
CA PHE A 83 -17.89 3.45 -2.54
C PHE A 83 -18.60 2.11 -2.34
N LEU A 84 -17.83 1.03 -2.26
CA LEU A 84 -18.29 -0.25 -1.72
C LEU A 84 -17.38 -0.61 -0.56
N ASN A 85 -17.96 -0.88 0.62
CA ASN A 85 -17.23 -1.39 1.77
C ASN A 85 -17.66 -2.82 2.03
N ALA A 86 -16.70 -3.74 2.06
CA ALA A 86 -16.94 -5.15 2.29
C ALA A 86 -16.19 -5.63 3.53
N ILE A 87 -16.84 -6.46 4.33
CA ILE A 87 -16.28 -7.10 5.51
C ILE A 87 -15.81 -8.51 5.13
N MET A 88 -14.61 -8.85 5.55
CA MET A 88 -14.02 -10.18 5.45
C MET A 88 -13.75 -10.73 6.85
N SER A 89 -13.58 -12.05 6.96
CA SER A 89 -13.14 -12.69 8.20
C SER A 89 -11.78 -12.19 8.71
N SER A 90 -10.93 -11.71 7.80
CA SER A 90 -9.55 -11.28 8.06
C SER A 90 -9.33 -9.76 8.04
N GLY A 91 -10.38 -8.97 7.79
CA GLY A 91 -10.27 -7.52 7.63
C GLY A 91 -11.42 -6.92 6.83
N TYR A 92 -11.13 -5.90 6.04
CA TYR A 92 -12.13 -5.25 5.20
C TYR A 92 -11.55 -4.83 3.84
N ILE A 93 -12.45 -4.55 2.91
CA ILE A 93 -12.15 -4.05 1.57
C ILE A 93 -12.92 -2.75 1.37
N THR A 94 -12.27 -1.78 0.74
CA THR A 94 -12.94 -0.61 0.19
C THR A 94 -12.65 -0.51 -1.29
N VAL A 95 -13.70 -0.40 -2.10
CA VAL A 95 -13.62 -0.01 -3.50
C VAL A 95 -14.05 1.43 -3.63
N ARG A 96 -13.24 2.26 -4.29
CA ARG A 96 -13.57 3.64 -4.65
C ARG A 96 -13.52 3.80 -6.16
N LEU A 97 -14.62 4.26 -6.74
CA LEU A 97 -14.75 4.53 -8.17
C LEU A 97 -15.09 6.00 -8.37
N ARG A 98 -14.32 6.71 -9.19
CA ARG A 98 -14.53 8.13 -9.54
C ARG A 98 -14.56 8.28 -11.04
N ASP A 99 -15.53 9.01 -11.57
CA ASP A 99 -15.53 9.37 -12.99
C ASP A 99 -14.45 10.43 -13.25
N VAL A 100 -13.63 10.19 -14.27
CA VAL A 100 -12.58 11.10 -14.73
C VAL A 100 -12.65 11.14 -16.24
N GLU A 101 -13.23 12.21 -16.78
CA GLU A 101 -13.53 12.38 -18.20
C GLU A 101 -14.37 11.21 -18.76
N ASN A 102 -13.78 10.36 -19.62
CA ASN A 102 -14.41 9.20 -20.23
C ASN A 102 -13.95 7.86 -19.60
N LYS A 103 -13.35 7.91 -18.40
CA LYS A 103 -12.82 6.77 -17.68
C LYS A 103 -13.30 6.76 -16.24
N ILE A 104 -13.15 5.62 -15.60
CA ILE A 104 -13.31 5.47 -14.16
C ILE A 104 -11.92 5.30 -13.55
N TYR A 105 -11.55 6.17 -12.62
CA TYR A 105 -10.46 5.86 -11.69
C TYR A 105 -11.00 4.89 -10.64
N ALA A 106 -10.45 3.67 -10.63
CA ALA A 106 -10.80 2.66 -9.66
C ALA A 106 -9.64 2.41 -8.70
N SER A 107 -9.97 2.34 -7.42
CA SER A 107 -9.09 1.95 -6.32
C SER A 107 -9.75 0.84 -5.53
N LEU A 108 -8.97 -0.19 -5.20
CA LEU A 108 -9.35 -1.32 -4.38
C LEU A 108 -8.32 -1.44 -3.26
N THR A 109 -8.74 -1.14 -2.04
CA THR A 109 -7.92 -1.24 -0.83
C THR A 109 -8.36 -2.43 -0.01
N VAL A 110 -7.41 -3.28 0.35
CA VAL A 110 -7.62 -4.41 1.26
C VAL A 110 -6.84 -4.15 2.54
N SER A 111 -7.53 -4.10 3.67
CA SER A 111 -6.97 -3.83 4.99
C SER A 111 -7.11 -5.06 5.88
N GLN A 112 -6.02 -5.48 6.51
CA GLN A 112 -5.98 -6.66 7.37
C GLN A 112 -5.09 -6.44 8.59
N ASN A 113 -5.39 -7.15 9.67
CA ASN A 113 -4.51 -7.20 10.83
C ASN A 113 -3.18 -7.88 10.47
N ALA A 114 -2.07 -7.33 10.97
CA ALA A 114 -0.72 -7.76 10.63
C ALA A 114 -0.46 -9.27 10.85
N HIS A 115 -1.10 -9.90 11.84
CA HIS A 115 -0.91 -11.33 12.13
C HIS A 115 -1.47 -12.28 11.06
N ASN A 116 -2.42 -11.82 10.25
CA ASN A 116 -3.17 -12.66 9.31
C ASN A 116 -2.89 -12.31 7.83
N VAL A 117 -1.98 -11.38 7.57
CA VAL A 117 -1.75 -10.84 6.22
C VAL A 117 -0.98 -11.81 5.35
N ASN A 118 -1.57 -12.19 4.21
CA ASN A 118 -0.86 -12.77 3.08
C ASN A 118 -0.84 -11.77 1.93
N ILE A 119 0.10 -10.83 1.98
CA ILE A 119 0.16 -9.71 1.04
C ILE A 119 0.34 -10.15 -0.42
N ASN A 120 1.05 -11.26 -0.65
CA ASN A 120 1.29 -11.78 -2.00
C ASN A 120 -0.02 -12.28 -2.62
N ASN A 121 -0.83 -13.01 -1.85
CA ASN A 121 -2.14 -13.46 -2.30
C ASN A 121 -3.07 -12.27 -2.56
N ILE A 122 -3.10 -11.28 -1.66
CA ILE A 122 -3.91 -10.06 -1.84
C ILE A 122 -3.49 -9.35 -3.13
N LYS A 123 -2.19 -9.08 -3.30
CA LYS A 123 -1.63 -8.42 -4.50
C LYS A 123 -2.02 -9.15 -5.77
N GLN A 124 -1.90 -10.48 -5.77
CA GLN A 124 -2.24 -11.32 -6.92
C GLN A 124 -3.74 -11.27 -7.23
N THR A 125 -4.62 -11.35 -6.22
CA THR A 125 -6.07 -11.26 -6.41
C THR A 125 -6.47 -9.89 -6.97
N ILE A 126 -5.95 -8.80 -6.41
CA ILE A 126 -6.16 -7.45 -6.93
C ILE A 126 -5.70 -7.38 -8.39
N PHE A 127 -4.48 -7.83 -8.69
CA PHE A 127 -3.93 -7.81 -10.04
C PHE A 127 -4.82 -8.54 -11.05
N ILE A 128 -5.25 -9.76 -10.72
CA ILE A 128 -6.13 -10.56 -11.57
C ILE A 128 -7.45 -9.82 -11.84
N ASN A 129 -8.03 -9.19 -10.83
CA ASN A 129 -9.30 -8.49 -10.97
C ASN A 129 -9.19 -7.27 -11.89
N PHE A 130 -8.13 -6.47 -11.79
CA PHE A 130 -7.91 -5.37 -12.75
C PHE A 130 -7.60 -5.87 -14.17
N ILE A 131 -6.86 -6.96 -14.32
CA ILE A 131 -6.49 -7.52 -15.63
C ILE A 131 -7.71 -8.04 -16.40
N LYS A 132 -8.74 -8.59 -15.72
CA LYS A 132 -10.04 -8.96 -16.34
C LYS A 132 -10.66 -7.76 -17.07
N HIS A 133 -10.38 -6.55 -16.60
CA HIS A 133 -10.85 -5.29 -17.17
C HIS A 133 -9.81 -4.59 -18.04
N ARG A 134 -8.76 -5.31 -18.47
CA ARG A 134 -7.66 -4.81 -19.33
C ARG A 134 -6.89 -3.64 -18.72
N ALA A 135 -6.82 -3.59 -17.39
CA ALA A 135 -6.08 -2.59 -16.64
C ALA A 135 -4.90 -3.23 -15.89
N ILE A 136 -3.76 -2.55 -15.90
CA ILE A 136 -2.59 -2.91 -15.09
C ILE A 136 -2.61 -2.00 -13.86
N PRO A 137 -2.88 -2.53 -12.65
CA PRO A 137 -2.96 -1.71 -11.47
C PRO A 137 -1.56 -1.28 -11.00
N LYS A 138 -1.49 -0.06 -10.49
CA LYS A 138 -0.40 0.41 -9.64
C LYS A 138 -0.69 0.05 -8.20
N PHE A 139 0.36 -0.19 -7.41
CA PHE A 139 0.19 -0.63 -6.03
C PHE A 139 0.74 0.37 -5.03
N SER A 140 -0.05 0.62 -3.98
CA SER A 140 0.37 1.36 -2.79
C SER A 140 0.24 0.47 -1.55
N ILE A 141 1.18 0.57 -0.62
CA ILE A 141 1.10 -0.11 0.69
C ILE A 141 1.10 0.93 1.81
N LEU A 142 0.32 0.67 2.85
CA LEU A 142 0.35 1.38 4.11
C LEU A 142 0.52 0.38 5.25
N VAL A 143 1.56 0.56 6.05
CA VAL A 143 1.78 -0.19 7.28
C VAL A 143 1.50 0.74 8.45
N VAL A 144 0.58 0.34 9.31
CA VAL A 144 0.26 1.06 10.54
C VAL A 144 0.84 0.27 11.71
N GLY A 145 1.61 0.94 12.54
CA GLY A 145 2.18 0.40 13.76
C GLY A 145 2.02 1.36 14.93
N LYS A 146 2.52 0.93 16.09
CA LYS A 146 2.52 1.74 17.30
C LYS A 146 3.77 1.48 18.14
N PHE A 147 4.17 2.51 18.87
CA PHE A 147 5.12 2.46 19.97
C PHE A 147 4.37 2.71 21.28
N SER A 148 4.76 2.00 22.33
CA SER A 148 4.18 2.18 23.66
C SER A 148 4.49 3.58 24.20
N GLY A 149 3.47 4.27 24.69
CA GLY A 149 3.62 5.59 25.32
C GLY A 149 3.84 6.76 24.35
N LYS A 150 4.20 7.90 24.92
CA LYS A 150 4.47 9.14 24.20
C LYS A 150 5.95 9.22 23.82
N LEU A 151 6.23 9.21 22.53
CA LEU A 151 7.53 9.63 22.01
C LEU A 151 7.56 11.15 21.89
N THR A 152 8.68 11.74 22.26
CA THR A 152 9.01 13.13 21.97
C THR A 152 9.25 13.31 20.47
N LYS A 153 9.19 14.56 20.00
CA LYS A 153 9.55 14.91 18.61
C LYS A 153 10.93 14.37 18.20
N ALA A 154 11.91 14.43 19.10
CA ALA A 154 13.26 13.93 18.84
C ALA A 154 13.29 12.40 18.66
N GLU A 155 12.61 11.66 19.55
CA GLU A 155 12.51 10.19 19.46
C GLU A 155 11.72 9.75 18.21
N MET A 156 10.65 10.46 17.86
CA MET A 156 9.89 10.19 16.63
C MET A 156 10.77 10.36 15.38
N LYS A 157 11.55 11.44 15.33
CA LYS A 157 12.51 11.69 14.25
C LYS A 157 13.61 10.62 14.19
N GLU A 158 14.13 10.22 15.35
CA GLU A 158 15.14 9.16 15.44
C GLU A 158 14.59 7.84 14.87
N LYS A 159 13.36 7.45 15.25
CA LYS A 159 12.68 6.25 14.73
C LYS A 159 12.49 6.30 13.22
N ALA A 160 12.04 7.45 12.69
CA ALA A 160 11.91 7.62 11.26
C ALA A 160 13.26 7.46 10.54
N ILE A 161 14.33 8.10 11.04
CA ILE A 161 15.68 8.02 10.46
C ILE A 161 16.26 6.61 10.56
N GLU A 162 16.03 5.90 11.67
CA GLU A 162 16.44 4.50 11.86
C GLU A 162 15.86 3.60 10.76
N ILE A 163 14.56 3.72 10.49
CA ILE A 163 13.88 2.99 9.42
C ILE A 163 14.46 3.37 8.04
N LEU A 164 14.63 4.67 7.75
CA LEU A 164 15.20 5.08 6.47
C LEU A 164 16.60 4.49 6.25
N LYS A 165 17.45 4.48 7.29
CA LYS A 165 18.80 3.91 7.25
C LYS A 165 18.76 2.39 7.05
N SER A 166 17.92 1.67 7.79
CA SER A 166 17.83 0.21 7.68
C SER A 166 17.42 -0.23 6.28
N LYS A 167 16.54 0.54 5.63
CA LYS A 167 16.07 0.28 4.26
C LYS A 167 16.93 0.93 3.18
N ARG A 168 18.00 1.66 3.53
CA ARG A 168 18.85 2.43 2.60
C ARG A 168 18.04 3.43 1.74
N ALA A 169 16.98 3.98 2.34
CA ALA A 169 16.19 5.04 1.74
C ALA A 169 16.90 6.39 1.92
N ILE A 170 16.78 7.23 0.89
CA ILE A 170 17.39 8.56 0.82
C ILE A 170 16.35 9.56 1.30
N PHE A 171 16.64 10.27 2.39
CA PHE A 171 15.79 11.36 2.86
C PHE A 171 15.62 12.43 1.76
N VAL A 172 14.38 12.88 1.55
CA VAL A 172 14.04 13.93 0.58
C VAL A 172 13.57 15.17 1.31
N ASP A 173 12.52 15.06 2.13
CA ASP A 173 11.91 16.19 2.83
C ASP A 173 11.22 15.76 4.11
N GLY A 174 10.82 16.69 4.98
CA GLY A 174 10.06 16.36 6.17
C GLY A 174 9.40 17.55 6.86
N ILE A 175 8.34 17.25 7.61
CA ILE A 175 7.60 18.17 8.48
C ILE A 175 7.75 17.68 9.91
N GLU A 176 8.11 18.58 10.81
CA GLU A 176 8.31 18.29 12.23
C GLU A 176 7.61 19.34 13.08
N ASN A 177 6.74 18.89 13.99
CA ASN A 177 6.19 19.69 15.07
C ASN A 177 6.10 18.84 16.35
N GLU A 178 5.60 19.41 17.45
CA GLU A 178 5.60 18.74 18.76
C GLU A 178 4.83 17.42 18.79
N ASN A 179 3.83 17.24 17.92
CA ASN A 179 2.95 16.08 17.92
C ASN A 179 3.08 15.21 16.66
N LEU A 180 3.78 15.68 15.64
CA LEU A 180 3.90 15.02 14.34
C LEU A 180 5.34 15.12 13.81
N VAL A 181 5.87 13.98 13.37
CA VAL A 181 7.02 13.91 12.47
C VAL A 181 6.57 13.19 11.22
N SER A 182 6.74 13.78 10.03
CA SER A 182 6.50 13.12 8.74
C SER A 182 7.71 13.32 7.84
N VAL A 183 8.32 12.24 7.38
CA VAL A 183 9.47 12.26 6.48
C VAL A 183 9.12 11.62 5.15
N SER A 184 9.51 12.28 4.07
CA SER A 184 9.45 11.76 2.70
C SER A 184 10.84 11.33 2.26
N ALA A 185 10.93 10.19 1.60
CA ALA A 185 12.17 9.58 1.18
C ALA A 185 12.03 8.89 -0.19
N PHE A 186 13.19 8.58 -0.77
CA PHE A 186 13.34 7.79 -1.97
C PHE A 186 14.10 6.49 -1.67
N LEU A 187 13.42 5.36 -1.83
CA LEU A 187 13.97 4.02 -1.75
C LEU A 187 14.19 3.48 -3.18
N PRO A 188 15.44 3.31 -3.65
CA PRO A 188 15.73 2.93 -5.03
C PRO A 188 15.17 1.57 -5.46
N THR A 189 14.84 0.69 -4.52
CA THR A 189 14.30 -0.64 -4.79
C THR A 189 12.80 -0.63 -5.08
N LEU A 190 12.09 0.46 -4.77
CA LEU A 190 10.66 0.62 -5.06
C LEU A 190 10.44 1.19 -6.47
N GLU A 191 9.66 0.47 -7.28
CA GLU A 191 9.36 0.85 -8.66
C GLU A 191 8.39 2.04 -8.74
N GLU A 192 7.31 1.99 -7.94
CA GLU A 192 6.31 3.05 -7.88
C GLU A 192 6.92 4.31 -7.25
N ARG A 193 6.77 5.45 -7.91
CA ARG A 193 7.28 6.73 -7.43
C ARG A 193 6.40 7.89 -7.86
N LYS A 194 6.34 8.90 -7.00
CA LYS A 194 5.65 10.16 -7.28
C LYS A 194 6.69 11.26 -7.47
N LYS A 195 6.47 12.10 -8.48
CA LYS A 195 7.26 13.32 -8.65
C LYS A 195 6.68 14.41 -7.75
N CYS A 196 7.50 14.99 -6.89
CA CYS A 196 7.18 16.15 -6.05
C CYS A 196 8.20 17.23 -6.39
N GLU A 197 7.75 18.30 -7.03
CA GLU A 197 8.63 19.32 -7.64
C GLU A 197 9.66 18.64 -8.56
N ASP A 198 10.96 18.83 -8.32
CA ASP A 198 12.04 18.23 -9.10
C ASP A 198 12.61 16.93 -8.49
N ARG A 199 11.93 16.38 -7.47
CA ARG A 199 12.39 15.21 -6.72
C ARG A 199 11.40 14.05 -6.84
N TYR A 200 11.90 12.82 -6.74
CA TYR A 200 11.06 11.63 -6.65
C TYR A 200 10.94 11.18 -5.20
N ILE A 201 9.73 10.82 -4.79
CA ILE A 201 9.42 10.24 -3.49
C ILE A 201 8.66 8.92 -3.70
N ASN A 202 8.97 7.93 -2.90
CA ASN A 202 8.27 6.63 -2.90
C ASN A 202 8.24 5.95 -1.53
N LEU A 203 8.60 6.67 -0.47
CA LEU A 203 8.45 6.23 0.89
C LEU A 203 8.08 7.43 1.75
N ASN A 204 7.07 7.29 2.59
CA ASN A 204 6.68 8.31 3.56
C ASN A 204 6.47 7.64 4.92
N ILE A 205 7.07 8.21 5.96
CA ILE A 205 6.95 7.72 7.33
C ILE A 205 6.40 8.86 8.17
N ALA A 206 5.24 8.67 8.77
CA ALA A 206 4.66 9.62 9.72
C ALA A 206 4.57 8.99 11.10
N LEU A 207 4.84 9.77 12.15
CA LEU A 207 4.66 9.39 13.53
C LEU A 207 3.85 10.46 14.25
N ARG A 208 2.82 10.05 14.98
CA ARG A 208 1.95 10.95 15.72
C ARG A 208 1.56 10.33 17.05
N TYR A 209 1.70 11.10 18.12
CA TYR A 209 1.21 10.68 19.42
C TYR A 209 -0.31 10.83 19.52
N SER A 210 -0.97 9.80 20.06
CA SER A 210 -2.40 9.80 20.35
C SER A 210 -2.64 9.90 21.85
N ASP A 211 -3.22 11.01 22.29
CA ASP A 211 -3.65 11.20 23.67
C ASP A 211 -4.79 10.27 24.09
N LEU A 212 -5.62 9.84 23.14
CA LEU A 212 -6.72 8.91 23.40
C LEU A 212 -6.19 7.50 23.72
N ASN A 213 -5.27 7.01 22.88
CA ASN A 213 -4.78 5.63 22.96
C ASN A 213 -3.49 5.48 23.77
N LYS A 214 -2.93 6.60 24.25
CA LYS A 214 -1.69 6.66 25.05
C LYS A 214 -0.51 5.94 24.39
N CYS A 215 -0.43 6.05 23.07
CA CYS A 215 0.62 5.46 22.26
C CYS A 215 1.03 6.41 21.13
N THR A 216 2.20 6.16 20.55
CA THR A 216 2.65 6.87 19.35
C THR A 216 2.45 5.98 18.15
N TYR A 217 1.57 6.39 17.25
CA TYR A 217 1.35 5.68 15.99
C TYR A 217 2.47 5.98 15.01
N ILE A 218 2.72 5.01 14.13
CA ILE A 218 3.58 5.16 12.97
C ILE A 218 2.83 4.66 11.73
N TRP A 219 2.92 5.41 10.65
CA TRP A 219 2.43 5.06 9.33
C TRP A 219 3.62 5.01 8.38
N ILE A 220 3.78 3.91 7.66
CA ILE A 220 4.83 3.71 6.65
C ILE A 220 4.12 3.45 5.32
N GLY A 221 4.08 4.47 4.48
CA GLY A 221 3.41 4.45 3.19
C GLY A 221 4.38 4.41 2.01
N SER A 222 4.04 3.66 0.97
CA SER A 222 4.73 3.66 -0.31
C SER A 222 3.70 3.66 -1.45
N PRO A 223 3.75 4.59 -2.42
CA PRO A 223 4.73 5.68 -2.52
C PRO A 223 4.51 6.81 -1.52
N LEU A 224 3.29 6.94 -0.99
CA LEU A 224 2.88 7.91 0.01
C LEU A 224 1.86 7.28 0.96
N ILE A 225 1.67 7.88 2.14
CA ILE A 225 0.51 7.56 2.98
C ILE A 225 -0.75 8.09 2.26
N PHE A 226 -1.74 7.22 2.09
CA PHE A 226 -2.99 7.52 1.37
C PHE A 226 -4.22 7.63 2.29
N GLU A 227 -4.01 7.55 3.60
CA GLU A 227 -5.02 7.81 4.64
C GLU A 227 -4.65 9.04 5.47
N GLU A 228 -5.63 9.65 6.12
CA GLU A 228 -5.38 10.72 7.09
C GLU A 228 -4.84 10.16 8.41
N TYR A 229 -3.94 10.89 9.06
CA TYR A 229 -3.25 10.50 10.30
C TYR A 229 -3.11 11.65 11.30
#